data_AF-A0A2T8INT3-F1
#
_entry.id   AF-A0A2T8INT3-F1
#
_cell.length_a   1.000
_cell.length_b   1.000
_cell.length_c   1.000
_cell.angle_alpha   90.00
_cell.angle_beta   90.00
_cell.angle_gamma   90.00
#
_symmetry.space_group_name_H-M   'P 1'
#
loop_
_entity.id
_entity.type
_entity.pdbx_description
1 polymer ?
#
loop_
_entity_poly.entity_id
_entity_poly.type
_entity_poly.pdbx_seq_one_letter_code
_entity_poly.pdbx_strand_id
1 'polypeptide(L)'
;MAARWTVLFRLRAVEVAVRCVGAREVLADAAELLALRMHGADAHDLAHGGASDDLALAASSMKAAELFALYGASANPMLPLPSVQHVPDRNHPVRLALSLFQSARAYTEEACGCMQTCCVHLRTADDLLAVPALPCMDGLLDVERFIALHAGVKAALDLARVSAALAITAHWLVS
;
A
#
# COMPACT_ATOMS: atom_id res chain seq x y z
N MET A 1 -12.06 -30.16 9.64
CA MET A 1 -11.41 -29.90 8.32
C MET A 1 -11.79 -28.49 7.90
N ALA A 2 -10.83 -27.59 7.67
CA ALA A 2 -11.13 -26.22 7.27
C ALA A 2 -11.70 -26.20 5.83
N ALA A 3 -12.68 -25.35 5.56
CA ALA A 3 -13.23 -25.22 4.21
C ALA A 3 -12.14 -24.69 3.26
N ARG A 4 -12.08 -25.19 2.01
CA ARG A 4 -11.02 -24.84 1.05
C ARG A 4 -10.82 -23.32 0.89
N TRP A 5 -11.91 -22.55 0.94
CA TRP A 5 -11.85 -21.10 0.83
C TRP A 5 -11.18 -20.41 2.03
N THR A 6 -11.26 -20.96 3.24
CA THR A 6 -10.58 -20.37 4.42
C THR A 6 -9.08 -20.57 4.34
N VAL A 7 -8.63 -21.67 3.73
CA VAL A 7 -7.19 -21.89 3.44
C VAL A 7 -6.69 -20.85 2.43
N LEU A 8 -7.44 -20.62 1.34
CA LEU A 8 -7.09 -19.59 0.36
C LEU A 8 -7.11 -18.18 0.97
N PHE A 9 -8.07 -17.89 1.85
CA PHE A 9 -8.12 -16.63 2.59
C PHE A 9 -6.85 -16.43 3.44
N ARG A 10 -6.45 -17.46 4.20
CA ARG A 10 -5.23 -17.42 5.04
C ARG A 10 -3.96 -17.22 4.23
N LEU A 11 -3.86 -17.88 3.06
CA LEU A 11 -2.72 -17.68 2.16
C LEU A 11 -2.61 -16.23 1.70
N ARG A 12 -3.75 -15.61 1.32
CA ARG A 12 -3.76 -14.18 0.99
C ARG A 12 -3.44 -13.31 2.20
N ALA A 13 -3.89 -13.67 3.39
CA ALA A 13 -3.56 -12.92 4.60
C ALA A 13 -2.05 -12.87 4.88
N VAL A 14 -1.33 -14.00 4.69
CA VAL A 14 0.13 -14.05 4.78
C VAL A 14 0.78 -13.16 3.73
N GLU A 15 0.36 -13.29 2.47
CA GLU A 15 0.92 -12.51 1.37
C GLU A 15 0.73 -11.00 1.57
N VAL A 16 -0.48 -10.58 1.97
CA VAL A 16 -0.76 -9.17 2.27
C VAL A 16 0.17 -8.64 3.37
N ALA A 17 0.34 -9.39 4.46
CA ALA A 17 1.22 -8.97 5.56
C ALA A 17 2.67 -8.80 5.09
N VAL A 18 3.20 -9.75 4.31
CA VAL A 18 4.57 -9.68 3.76
C VAL A 18 4.72 -8.46 2.85
N ARG A 19 3.79 -8.26 1.91
CA ARG A 19 3.86 -7.16 0.94
C ARG A 19 3.74 -5.78 1.59
N CYS A 20 2.84 -5.62 2.57
CA CYS A 20 2.73 -4.35 3.29
C CYS A 20 4.00 -4.04 4.10
N VAL A 21 4.66 -5.05 4.66
CA VAL A 21 5.94 -4.86 5.38
C VAL A 21 7.06 -4.49 4.40
N GLY A 22 7.16 -5.17 3.26
CA GLY A 22 8.14 -4.87 2.20
C GLY A 22 7.98 -3.44 1.67
N ALA A 23 6.76 -3.05 1.29
CA ALA A 23 6.47 -1.69 0.84
C ALA A 23 6.87 -0.63 1.88
N ARG A 24 6.56 -0.87 3.16
CA ARG A 24 6.93 0.03 4.26
C ARG A 24 8.45 0.20 4.38
N GLU A 25 9.21 -0.86 4.21
CA GLU A 25 10.67 -0.83 4.29
C GLU A 25 11.26 -0.04 3.12
N VAL A 26 10.82 -0.32 1.89
CA VAL A 26 11.24 0.43 0.70
C VAL A 26 10.90 1.93 0.82
N LEU A 27 9.73 2.27 1.36
CA LEU A 27 9.34 3.67 1.59
C LEU A 27 10.20 4.36 2.65
N ALA A 28 10.66 3.62 3.67
CA ALA A 28 11.57 4.16 4.67
C ALA A 28 12.92 4.50 4.04
N ASP A 29 13.48 3.59 3.24
CA ASP A 29 14.74 3.79 2.52
C ASP A 29 14.64 4.97 1.54
N ALA A 30 13.54 5.06 0.78
CA ALA A 30 13.29 6.18 -0.13
C ALA A 30 13.19 7.53 0.62
N ALA A 31 12.59 7.55 1.81
CA ALA A 31 12.49 8.77 2.62
C ALA A 31 13.87 9.24 3.11
N GLU A 32 14.74 8.31 3.49
CA GLU A 32 16.12 8.60 3.90
C GLU A 32 16.94 9.17 2.74
N LEU A 33 16.84 8.56 1.55
CA LEU A 33 17.55 9.04 0.36
C LEU A 33 17.13 10.46 -0.05
N LEU A 34 15.82 10.74 -0.05
CA LEU A 34 15.32 12.09 -0.34
C LEU A 34 15.75 13.11 0.73
N ALA A 35 15.78 12.72 2.00
CA ALA A 35 16.23 13.58 3.09
C ALA A 35 17.73 13.93 2.99
N LEU A 36 18.55 13.00 2.48
CA LEU A 36 19.97 13.22 2.25
C LEU A 36 20.26 14.15 1.06
N ARG A 37 19.25 14.56 0.28
CA ARG A 37 19.37 15.43 -0.92
C ARG A 37 20.32 14.89 -2.00
N MET A 38 20.83 13.68 -1.85
CA MET A 38 21.81 13.08 -2.74
C MET A 38 21.11 12.06 -3.63
N HIS A 39 20.64 12.47 -4.81
CA HIS A 39 20.08 11.61 -5.89
C HIS A 39 18.54 11.44 -5.85
N GLY A 40 17.83 12.42 -6.43
CA GLY A 40 16.39 12.32 -6.68
C GLY A 40 16.00 11.14 -7.60
N ALA A 41 16.90 10.75 -8.51
CA ALA A 41 16.73 9.60 -9.39
C ALA A 41 16.69 8.26 -8.62
N ASP A 42 17.63 8.03 -7.69
CA ASP A 42 17.69 6.79 -6.90
C ASP A 42 16.46 6.65 -6.00
N ALA A 43 15.98 7.77 -5.42
CA ALA A 43 14.75 7.80 -4.65
C ALA A 43 13.51 7.57 -5.52
N HIS A 44 13.48 8.08 -6.75
CA HIS A 44 12.40 7.82 -7.70
C HIS A 44 12.32 6.34 -8.04
N ASP A 45 13.44 5.71 -8.38
CA ASP A 45 13.49 4.31 -8.80
C ASP A 45 13.11 3.35 -7.67
N LEU A 46 13.61 3.57 -6.45
CA LEU A 46 13.25 2.77 -5.28
C LEU A 46 11.76 2.87 -4.95
N ALA A 47 11.25 4.09 -4.92
CA ALA A 47 9.89 4.33 -4.47
C ALA A 47 8.86 3.92 -5.55
N HIS A 48 9.19 4.11 -6.84
CA HIS A 48 8.30 3.75 -7.95
C HIS A 48 8.36 2.27 -8.32
N GLY A 49 9.54 1.64 -8.31
CA GLY A 49 9.71 0.23 -8.69
C GLY A 49 9.41 -0.75 -7.55
N GLY A 50 9.88 -0.48 -6.34
CA GLY A 50 9.74 -1.43 -5.22
C GLY A 50 8.44 -1.26 -4.43
N ALA A 51 8.22 -0.07 -3.90
CA ALA A 51 7.08 0.17 -3.00
C ALA A 51 5.74 0.13 -3.73
N SER A 52 5.65 0.72 -4.93
CA SER A 52 4.40 0.74 -5.70
C SER A 52 3.93 -0.67 -6.08
N ASP A 53 4.85 -1.56 -6.47
CA ASP A 53 4.52 -2.93 -6.84
C ASP A 53 4.04 -3.74 -5.63
N ASP A 54 4.72 -3.64 -4.49
CA ASP A 54 4.30 -4.32 -3.27
C ASP A 54 2.95 -3.80 -2.74
N LEU A 55 2.71 -2.49 -2.79
CA LEU A 55 1.41 -1.91 -2.44
C LEU A 55 0.30 -2.39 -3.38
N ALA A 56 0.55 -2.39 -4.70
CA ALA A 56 -0.42 -2.88 -5.69
C ALA A 56 -0.74 -4.36 -5.49
N LEU A 57 0.27 -5.20 -5.27
CA LEU A 57 0.11 -6.63 -4.98
C LEU A 57 -0.61 -6.86 -3.66
N ALA A 58 -0.33 -6.06 -2.62
CA ALA A 58 -1.05 -6.11 -1.36
C ALA A 58 -2.54 -5.78 -1.55
N ALA A 59 -2.87 -4.68 -2.24
CA ALA A 59 -4.25 -4.28 -2.50
C ALA A 59 -5.01 -5.35 -3.31
N SER A 60 -4.38 -5.92 -4.33
CA SER A 60 -4.92 -7.03 -5.12
C SER A 60 -5.16 -8.27 -4.26
N SER A 61 -4.22 -8.62 -3.38
CA SER A 61 -4.34 -9.77 -2.48
C SER A 61 -5.42 -9.57 -1.42
N MET A 62 -5.58 -8.36 -0.88
CA MET A 62 -6.69 -7.99 0.00
C MET A 62 -8.03 -8.12 -0.73
N LYS A 63 -8.11 -7.69 -1.99
CA LYS A 63 -9.32 -7.88 -2.81
C LYS A 63 -9.63 -9.34 -3.07
N ALA A 64 -8.61 -10.16 -3.34
CA ALA A 64 -8.79 -11.60 -3.50
C ALA A 64 -9.29 -12.27 -2.20
N ALA A 65 -8.73 -11.88 -1.04
CA ALA A 65 -9.20 -12.34 0.27
C ALA A 65 -10.68 -11.98 0.51
N GLU A 66 -11.09 -10.77 0.16
CA GLU A 66 -12.48 -10.34 0.18
C GLU A 66 -13.38 -11.24 -0.67
N LEU A 67 -13.01 -11.51 -1.91
CA LEU A 67 -13.78 -12.38 -2.79
C LEU A 67 -13.89 -13.80 -2.23
N PHE A 68 -12.79 -14.38 -1.75
CA PHE A 68 -12.83 -15.73 -1.15
C PHE A 68 -13.75 -15.80 0.07
N ALA A 69 -13.73 -14.79 0.94
CA ALA A 69 -14.59 -14.74 2.11
C ALA A 69 -16.07 -14.58 1.73
N LEU A 70 -16.41 -13.63 0.84
CA LEU A 70 -17.80 -13.34 0.49
C LEU A 70 -18.45 -14.47 -0.31
N TYR A 71 -17.72 -15.09 -1.23
CA TYR A 71 -18.23 -16.25 -1.97
C TYR A 71 -18.19 -17.53 -1.13
N GLY A 72 -17.10 -17.77 -0.39
CA GLY A 72 -16.90 -18.99 0.38
C GLY A 72 -17.82 -19.11 1.59
N ALA A 73 -18.22 -17.98 2.19
CA ALA A 73 -19.17 -17.97 3.30
C ALA A 73 -20.64 -17.96 2.85
N SER A 74 -20.92 -17.78 1.55
CA SER A 74 -22.27 -17.83 1.00
C SER A 74 -22.79 -19.27 0.93
N ALA A 75 -24.11 -19.43 1.12
CA ALA A 75 -24.79 -20.71 0.86
C ALA A 75 -24.90 -21.02 -0.64
N ASN A 76 -24.79 -20.00 -1.51
CA ASN A 76 -24.81 -20.14 -2.96
C ASN A 76 -23.52 -19.54 -3.54
N PRO A 77 -22.61 -20.35 -4.13
CA PRO A 77 -21.34 -19.87 -4.68
C PRO A 77 -21.48 -18.96 -5.91
N MET A 78 -22.68 -18.82 -6.49
CA MET A 78 -22.95 -17.85 -7.56
C MET A 78 -23.39 -16.48 -7.04
N LEU A 79 -23.75 -16.38 -5.76
CA LEU A 79 -24.25 -15.17 -5.12
C LEU A 79 -23.37 -14.83 -3.92
N PRO A 80 -22.40 -13.90 -4.06
CA PRO A 80 -21.57 -13.50 -2.94
C PRO A 80 -22.42 -12.82 -1.87
N LEU A 81 -21.96 -12.91 -0.62
CA LEU A 81 -22.55 -12.11 0.45
C LEU A 81 -22.44 -10.60 0.11
N PRO A 82 -23.47 -9.80 0.41
CA PRO A 82 -23.50 -8.40 -0.01
C PRO A 82 -22.53 -7.52 0.79
N SER A 83 -22.12 -7.95 2.00
CA SER A 83 -21.10 -7.26 2.78
C SER A 83 -20.46 -8.18 3.82
N VAL A 84 -19.35 -7.72 4.40
CA VAL A 84 -18.64 -8.39 5.52
C VAL A 84 -19.55 -8.66 6.72
N GLN A 85 -20.55 -7.82 6.97
CA GLN A 85 -21.49 -7.98 8.09
C GLN A 85 -22.35 -9.25 7.96
N HIS A 86 -22.52 -9.75 6.74
CA HIS A 86 -23.30 -10.96 6.47
C HIS A 86 -22.49 -12.25 6.59
N VAL A 87 -21.18 -12.15 6.90
CA VAL A 87 -20.36 -13.33 7.17
C VAL A 87 -20.87 -14.00 8.47
N PRO A 88 -21.22 -15.30 8.46
CA PRO A 88 -21.79 -15.98 9.62
C PRO A 88 -20.88 -15.94 10.85
N ASP A 89 -21.48 -15.91 12.05
CA ASP A 89 -20.73 -15.79 13.32
C ASP A 89 -19.75 -16.92 13.58
N ARG A 90 -20.00 -18.13 13.07
CA ARG A 90 -19.02 -19.23 13.11
C ARG A 90 -17.68 -18.90 12.43
N ASN A 91 -17.69 -17.89 11.54
CA ASN A 91 -16.52 -17.37 10.83
C ASN A 91 -16.12 -15.98 11.37
N HIS A 92 -16.43 -15.67 12.63
CA HIS A 92 -16.13 -14.37 13.24
C HIS A 92 -14.68 -13.89 13.05
N PRO A 93 -13.62 -14.73 13.17
CA PRO A 93 -12.25 -14.27 12.94
C PRO A 93 -12.01 -13.82 11.48
N VAL A 94 -12.61 -14.52 10.51
CA VAL A 94 -12.57 -14.12 9.09
C VAL A 94 -13.30 -12.80 8.86
N ARG A 95 -14.45 -12.61 9.52
CA ARG A 95 -15.22 -11.36 9.43
C ARG A 95 -14.38 -10.16 9.92
N LEU A 96 -13.73 -10.30 11.07
CA LEU A 96 -12.85 -9.26 11.61
C LEU A 96 -11.64 -9.01 10.71
N ALA A 97 -10.95 -10.06 10.29
CA ALA A 97 -9.80 -9.94 9.38
C ALA A 97 -10.17 -9.28 8.05
N LEU A 98 -11.35 -9.59 7.51
CA LEU A 98 -11.85 -8.95 6.29
C LEU A 98 -12.10 -7.46 6.48
N SER A 99 -12.72 -7.05 7.59
CA SER A 99 -12.88 -5.62 7.89
C SER A 99 -11.54 -4.89 7.99
N LEU A 100 -10.55 -5.52 8.63
CA LEU A 100 -9.19 -4.97 8.70
C LEU A 100 -8.53 -4.87 7.33
N PHE A 101 -8.71 -5.86 6.44
CA PHE A 101 -8.22 -5.78 5.06
C PHE A 101 -8.92 -4.70 4.24
N GLN A 102 -10.21 -4.44 4.45
CA GLN A 102 -10.90 -3.34 3.78
C GLN A 102 -10.33 -1.98 4.20
N SER A 103 -10.06 -1.79 5.48
CA SER A 103 -9.37 -0.58 5.97
C SER A 103 -7.94 -0.50 5.47
N ALA A 104 -7.17 -1.59 5.56
CA ALA A 104 -5.79 -1.64 5.08
C ALA A 104 -5.68 -1.30 3.59
N ARG A 105 -6.63 -1.79 2.77
CA ARG A 105 -6.66 -1.51 1.33
C ARG A 105 -6.84 -0.03 1.05
N ALA A 106 -7.73 0.65 1.77
CA ALA A 106 -7.91 2.10 1.61
C ALA A 106 -6.61 2.87 1.87
N TYR A 107 -5.88 2.52 2.94
CA TYR A 107 -4.57 3.12 3.23
C TYR A 107 -3.52 2.77 2.18
N THR A 108 -3.52 1.55 1.65
CA THR A 108 -2.63 1.15 0.56
C THR A 108 -2.90 1.93 -0.73
N GLU A 109 -4.17 2.11 -1.10
CA GLU A 109 -4.60 2.88 -2.27
C GLU A 109 -4.22 4.37 -2.10
N GLU A 110 -4.40 4.93 -0.90
CA GLU A 110 -4.00 6.31 -0.59
C GLU A 110 -2.47 6.47 -0.61
N ALA A 111 -1.71 5.50 -0.09
CA ALA A 111 -0.25 5.50 -0.16
C ALA A 111 0.24 5.51 -1.62
N CYS A 112 -0.41 4.75 -2.52
CA CYS A 112 -0.14 4.81 -3.95
C CYS A 112 -0.40 6.21 -4.53
N GLY A 113 -1.44 6.90 -4.08
CA GLY A 113 -1.74 8.29 -4.44
C GLY A 113 -0.61 9.25 -4.03
N CYS A 114 -0.16 9.17 -2.78
CA CYS A 114 0.99 9.94 -2.29
C CYS A 114 2.27 9.66 -3.11
N MET A 115 2.48 8.41 -3.50
CA MET A 115 3.60 8.02 -4.36
C MET A 115 3.53 8.64 -5.75
N GLN A 116 2.34 8.75 -6.34
CA GLN A 116 2.15 9.48 -7.60
C GLN A 116 2.47 10.97 -7.43
N THR A 117 2.02 11.59 -6.33
CA THR A 117 2.38 12.97 -5.99
C THR A 117 3.90 13.15 -5.91
N CYS A 118 4.61 12.26 -5.20
CA CYS A 118 6.07 12.27 -5.14
C CYS A 118 6.70 12.27 -6.54
N CYS A 119 6.28 11.33 -7.38
CA CYS A 119 6.82 11.16 -8.73
C CYS A 119 6.64 12.41 -9.60
N VAL A 120 5.48 13.07 -9.52
CA VAL A 120 5.21 14.30 -10.28
C VAL A 120 6.16 15.42 -9.86
N HIS A 121 6.39 15.59 -8.56
CA HIS A 121 7.28 16.65 -8.06
C HIS A 121 8.75 16.38 -8.35
N LEU A 122 9.20 15.12 -8.26
CA LEU A 122 10.57 14.76 -8.64
C LEU A 122 10.82 14.94 -10.13
N ARG A 123 9.88 14.51 -10.99
CA ARG A 123 9.98 14.75 -12.45
C ARG A 123 9.99 16.22 -12.79
N THR A 124 9.15 17.02 -12.13
CA THR A 124 9.16 18.47 -12.28
C THR A 124 10.55 19.04 -11.92
N ALA A 125 11.14 18.61 -10.80
CA ALA A 125 12.47 19.04 -10.42
C ALA A 125 13.55 18.65 -11.45
N ASP A 126 13.47 17.45 -12.02
CA ASP A 126 14.39 16.98 -13.07
C ASP A 126 14.23 17.77 -14.38
N ASP A 127 13.00 18.03 -14.80
CA ASP A 127 12.69 18.84 -16.00
C ASP A 127 13.24 20.27 -15.86
N LEU A 128 13.13 20.87 -14.67
CA LEU A 128 13.69 22.19 -14.38
C LEU A 128 15.22 22.20 -14.42
N LEU A 129 15.87 21.12 -13.96
CA LEU A 129 17.33 20.96 -14.04
C LEU A 129 17.82 20.74 -15.47
N ALA A 130 17.00 20.17 -16.34
CA ALA A 130 17.35 19.87 -17.73
C ALA A 130 17.40 21.11 -18.65
N VAL A 131 16.87 22.26 -18.22
CA VAL A 131 16.85 23.50 -19.00
C VAL A 131 18.05 24.40 -18.61
N PRO A 132 19.07 24.56 -19.47
CA PRO A 132 20.23 25.39 -19.15
C PRO A 132 19.85 26.87 -19.01
N ALA A 133 20.52 27.57 -18.08
CA ALA A 133 20.46 29.03 -17.90
C ALA A 133 19.12 29.61 -17.41
N LEU A 134 18.23 28.81 -16.79
CA LEU A 134 17.12 29.37 -16.01
C LEU A 134 17.67 30.08 -14.75
N PRO A 135 17.48 31.40 -14.60
CA PRO A 135 17.94 32.11 -13.42
C PRO A 135 17.10 31.76 -12.19
N CYS A 136 17.75 31.61 -11.04
CA CYS A 136 17.13 31.53 -9.71
C CYS A 136 16.15 30.36 -9.47
N MET A 137 16.44 29.17 -10.01
CA MET A 137 15.56 27.99 -9.84
C MET A 137 15.73 27.24 -8.52
N ASP A 138 16.77 27.55 -7.73
CA ASP A 138 17.10 26.84 -6.49
C ASP A 138 15.92 26.80 -5.50
N GLY A 139 15.21 27.92 -5.36
CA GLY A 139 14.04 28.00 -4.47
C GLY A 139 12.87 27.13 -4.93
N LEU A 140 12.65 27.01 -6.25
CA LEU A 140 11.60 26.14 -6.78
C LEU A 140 11.98 24.67 -6.64
N LEU A 141 13.25 24.30 -6.89
CA LEU A 141 13.76 22.95 -6.69
C LEU A 141 13.63 22.50 -5.23
N ASP A 142 13.92 23.39 -4.28
CA ASP A 142 13.73 23.11 -2.86
C ASP A 142 12.25 22.89 -2.50
N VAL A 143 11.32 23.63 -3.10
CA VAL A 143 9.88 23.43 -2.92
C VAL A 143 9.42 22.09 -3.49
N GLU A 144 9.79 21.76 -4.72
CA GLU A 144 9.43 20.49 -5.35
C GLU A 144 9.95 19.30 -4.54
N ARG A 145 11.22 19.35 -4.10
CA ARG A 145 11.80 18.32 -3.24
C ARG A 145 11.13 18.23 -1.87
N PHE A 146 10.78 19.37 -1.27
CA PHE A 146 10.08 19.41 0.00
C PHE A 146 8.72 18.73 -0.10
N ILE A 147 7.94 19.02 -1.15
CA ILE A 147 6.63 18.40 -1.36
C ILE A 147 6.79 16.91 -1.65
N ALA A 148 7.72 16.51 -2.53
CA ALA A 148 7.99 15.11 -2.83
C ALA A 148 8.32 14.29 -1.58
N LEU A 149 9.14 14.84 -0.68
CA LEU A 149 9.49 14.19 0.58
C LEU A 149 8.30 14.13 1.55
N HIS A 150 7.62 15.26 1.79
CA HIS A 150 6.65 15.37 2.88
C HIS A 150 5.25 14.92 2.49
N ALA A 151 4.69 15.44 1.39
CA ALA A 151 3.36 15.07 0.91
C ALA A 151 3.38 13.77 0.10
N GLY A 152 4.56 13.39 -0.42
CA GLY A 152 4.77 12.14 -1.13
C GLY A 152 5.23 11.01 -0.22
N VAL A 153 6.55 10.84 -0.07
CA VAL A 153 7.13 9.62 0.52
C VAL A 153 6.80 9.46 1.99
N LYS A 154 6.90 10.51 2.82
CA LYS A 154 6.58 10.42 4.26
C LYS A 154 5.11 10.10 4.50
N ALA A 155 4.20 10.75 3.77
CA ALA A 155 2.78 10.45 3.84
C ALA A 155 2.50 8.99 3.43
N ALA A 156 3.09 8.53 2.31
CA ALA A 156 2.98 7.14 1.86
C ALA A 156 3.52 6.15 2.90
N LEU A 157 4.66 6.45 3.54
CA LEU A 157 5.26 5.63 4.59
C LEU A 157 4.33 5.49 5.81
N ASP A 158 3.75 6.58 6.27
CA ASP A 158 2.85 6.54 7.42
C ASP A 158 1.57 5.75 7.12
N LEU A 159 1.00 5.91 5.92
CA LEU A 159 -0.12 5.10 5.45
C LEU A 159 0.25 3.62 5.31
N ALA A 160 1.43 3.31 4.77
CA ALA A 160 1.94 1.95 4.64
C ALA A 160 2.18 1.29 6.02
N ARG A 161 2.63 2.04 7.03
CA ARG A 161 2.74 1.56 8.42
C ARG A 161 1.39 1.15 8.98
N VAL A 162 0.37 1.98 8.80
CA VAL A 162 -0.99 1.67 9.25
C VAL A 162 -1.54 0.44 8.52
N SER A 163 -1.39 0.41 7.19
CA SER A 163 -1.80 -0.74 6.37
C SER A 163 -1.12 -2.04 6.81
N ALA A 164 0.20 -2.01 7.04
CA ALA A 164 0.96 -3.16 7.54
C ALA A 164 0.48 -3.63 8.92
N ALA A 165 0.24 -2.71 9.86
CA ALA A 165 -0.28 -3.06 11.19
C ALA A 165 -1.64 -3.76 11.11
N LEU A 166 -2.55 -3.26 10.27
CA LEU A 166 -3.86 -3.86 10.02
C LEU A 166 -3.73 -5.23 9.35
N ALA A 167 -2.86 -5.35 8.34
CA ALA A 167 -2.60 -6.60 7.63
C ALA A 167 -2.03 -7.70 8.55
N ILE A 168 -1.05 -7.35 9.38
CA ILE A 168 -0.47 -8.25 10.38
C ILE A 168 -1.55 -8.69 11.37
N THR A 169 -2.34 -7.76 11.89
CA THR A 169 -3.43 -8.06 12.82
C THR A 169 -4.46 -9.00 12.18
N ALA A 170 -4.86 -8.73 10.94
CA ALA A 170 -5.77 -9.57 10.19
C ALA A 170 -5.21 -10.98 9.97
N HIS A 171 -3.93 -11.10 9.65
CA HIS A 171 -3.24 -12.37 9.54
C HIS A 171 -3.29 -13.16 10.86
N TRP A 172 -2.92 -12.54 11.99
CA TRP A 172 -2.97 -13.19 13.31
C TRP A 172 -4.35 -13.73 13.69
N LEU A 173 -5.42 -13.02 13.32
CA LEU A 173 -6.80 -13.46 13.59
C LEU A 173 -7.19 -14.73 12.84
N VAL A 174 -6.56 -15.01 11.70
CA VAL A 174 -6.93 -16.16 10.85
C VAL A 174 -5.87 -17.24 10.77
N SER A 175 -4.70 -17.08 11.37
CA SER A 175 -3.66 -18.12 11.48
C SER A 175 -4.18 -19.39 12.17
#